data_AF-A0A9X1VB90-F1
#
_entry.id   AF-A0A9X1VB90-F1
#
_cell.length_a   1.000
_cell.length_b   1.000
_cell.length_c   1.000
_cell.angle_alpha   90.00
_cell.angle_beta   90.00
_cell.angle_gamma   90.00
#
_symmetry.space_group_name_H-M   'P 1'
#
loop_
_entity.id
_entity.type
_entity.pdbx_description
1 polymer ?
#
loop_
_entity_poly.entity_id
_entity_poly.type
_entity_poly.pdbx_seq_one_letter_code
_entity_poly.pdbx_strand_id
1 'polypeptide(L)'
;MRSMGFFAKVAVVTALFTCSVSTEIFAQESTVGYYPLRNIYMQVNQQQVEHAKSIRAIDPASGEMTTYTPIWYVMQILKNLGIQQTWNGVNWNLELPPNVAPKINLQAVSPGIGEKHIYVNGVLYENVHGIAYPDPYSGVMTEYMPIWYVMHILQSIGFNSTWTGYVWNVTPPNSLSQTTTTSQLPTVTKLSFLEQFESQLGIVPNYSGTDTFTDVSDNTPAFAAVNAALVDHLVTPDSSTYFGANDPVSTAEVAQWYWNYKDIGHAEYEPGETPTAWASYIGLTTNVGDVSAINTVQATQLLQNIQALQQGYRTLGTGNYQIVYPVADEYDAVFKGETTAPPSGYQSTIIGTYRMLDDLTVQVSNGEMTVQVPGLPDTSNWAFGSWLYSGDSLNYSLDNGSTWMSTSRYDSNNDSMGGTSTPPDTILLRTKHLQSGIIVEFGDVPAYEVPVYQGGVHISYTPSQGLVVTRMMTANVN
;
A
#
# COMPACT_ATOMS: atom_id res chain seq x y z
N MET A 1 84.24 -20.42 60.46
CA MET A 1 83.39 -19.21 60.59
C MET A 1 84.15 -18.00 60.06
N ARG A 2 83.45 -17.12 59.31
CA ARG A 2 83.90 -15.92 58.54
C ARG A 2 84.66 -16.26 57.24
N SER A 3 84.06 -16.12 56.05
CA SER A 3 83.63 -14.90 55.29
C SER A 3 84.76 -14.31 54.46
N MET A 4 84.63 -14.39 53.13
CA MET A 4 85.09 -13.37 52.17
C MET A 4 84.21 -13.45 50.91
N GLY A 5 83.64 -12.31 50.51
CA GLY A 5 82.79 -12.15 49.34
C GLY A 5 83.56 -11.69 48.11
N PHE A 6 82.97 -11.91 46.94
CA PHE A 6 83.38 -11.34 45.66
C PHE A 6 82.15 -10.72 44.98
N PHE A 7 82.27 -9.45 44.58
CA PHE A 7 81.26 -8.70 43.83
C PHE A 7 81.39 -8.99 42.33
N ALA A 8 80.28 -9.37 41.68
CA ALA A 8 80.15 -9.36 40.23
C ALA A 8 79.23 -8.19 39.81
N LYS A 9 79.72 -7.34 38.91
CA LYS A 9 78.96 -6.26 38.27
C LYS A 9 78.06 -6.87 37.19
N VAL A 10 76.76 -6.60 37.25
CA VAL A 10 75.82 -6.86 36.15
C VAL A 10 75.46 -5.49 35.53
N ALA A 11 75.76 -5.34 34.24
CA ALA A 11 75.32 -4.20 33.44
C ALA A 11 73.87 -4.45 32.99
N VAL A 12 72.95 -3.54 33.34
CA VAL A 12 71.57 -3.54 32.86
C VAL A 12 71.54 -2.77 31.54
N VAL A 13 71.23 -3.47 30.45
CA VAL A 13 70.91 -2.87 29.16
C VAL A 13 69.40 -2.63 29.14
N THR A 14 68.98 -1.36 29.21
CA THR A 14 67.58 -0.96 29.08
C THR A 14 67.23 -0.85 27.60
N ALA A 15 66.51 -1.84 27.06
CA ALA A 15 65.87 -1.73 25.75
C ALA A 15 64.53 -1.00 25.89
N LEU A 16 64.42 0.19 25.32
CA LEU A 16 63.16 0.92 25.18
C LEU A 16 62.36 0.28 24.03
N PHE A 17 61.34 -0.51 24.37
CA PHE A 17 60.26 -0.86 23.44
C PHE A 17 59.22 0.25 23.46
N THR A 18 59.17 1.09 22.44
CA THR A 18 58.02 1.94 22.17
C THR A 18 56.93 1.09 21.52
N CYS A 19 55.92 0.71 22.28
CA CYS A 19 54.71 0.08 21.76
C CYS A 19 53.80 1.19 21.22
N SER A 20 53.72 1.31 19.89
CA SER A 20 52.75 2.17 19.23
C SER A 20 51.37 1.52 19.37
N VAL A 21 50.54 2.03 20.28
CA VAL A 21 49.14 1.63 20.35
C VAL A 21 48.42 2.35 19.22
N SER A 22 48.19 1.66 18.10
CA SER A 22 47.24 2.13 17.08
C SER A 22 45.85 2.14 17.72
N THR A 23 45.28 3.32 17.88
CA THR A 23 43.87 3.48 18.19
C THR A 23 43.10 3.10 16.94
N GLU A 24 42.78 1.82 16.79
CA GLU A 24 41.72 1.41 15.87
C GLU A 24 40.41 1.95 16.46
N ILE A 25 39.89 3.01 15.84
CA ILE A 25 38.50 3.41 16.02
C ILE A 25 37.69 2.28 15.40
N PHE A 26 37.28 1.32 16.23
CA PHE A 26 36.24 0.39 15.85
C PHE A 26 34.99 1.21 15.56
N ALA A 27 34.57 1.23 14.30
CA ALA A 27 33.22 1.64 13.95
C ALA A 27 32.29 0.77 14.79
N GLN A 28 31.59 1.39 15.74
CA GLN A 28 30.60 0.74 16.55
C GLN A 28 29.54 0.24 15.57
N GLU A 29 29.49 -1.08 15.32
CA GLU A 29 28.35 -1.69 14.64
C GLU A 29 27.13 -1.29 15.46
N SER A 30 26.31 -0.39 14.90
CA SER A 30 25.06 -0.01 15.50
C SER A 30 24.25 -1.29 15.66
N THR A 31 23.99 -1.68 16.91
CA THR A 31 22.92 -2.63 17.22
C THR A 31 21.72 -2.21 16.39
N VAL A 32 21.29 -3.08 15.46
CA VAL A 32 20.17 -2.80 14.55
C VAL A 32 18.98 -2.46 15.42
N GLY A 33 18.72 -1.16 15.57
CA GLY A 33 17.58 -0.67 16.32
C GLY A 33 16.34 -1.18 15.62
N TYR A 34 15.48 -1.88 16.34
CA TYR A 34 14.14 -2.15 15.84
C TYR A 34 13.39 -0.82 15.78
N TYR A 35 12.96 -0.44 14.58
CA TYR A 35 12.19 0.77 14.35
C TYR A 35 10.75 0.40 14.10
N PRO A 36 9.78 0.98 14.83
CA PRO A 36 8.39 0.70 14.56
C PRO A 36 7.98 1.27 13.19
N LEU A 37 7.32 0.45 12.38
CA LEU A 37 6.93 0.72 11.00
C LEU A 37 5.47 1.19 10.94
N ARG A 38 5.21 2.31 10.26
CA ARG A 38 3.87 2.89 10.11
C ARG A 38 3.46 3.02 8.65
N ASN A 39 2.21 2.66 8.32
CA ASN A 39 1.64 2.93 7.00
C ASN A 39 1.70 4.42 6.67
N ILE A 40 2.13 4.71 5.44
CA ILE A 40 2.06 6.05 4.87
C ILE A 40 1.51 5.97 3.45
N TYR A 41 0.61 6.89 3.12
CA TYR A 41 0.00 7.00 1.81
C TYR A 41 0.59 8.20 1.09
N MET A 42 1.10 7.98 -0.11
CA MET A 42 1.69 9.04 -0.90
C MET A 42 0.76 9.40 -2.05
N GLN A 43 0.51 10.69 -2.18
CA GLN A 43 -0.47 11.25 -3.09
C GLN A 43 0.16 12.28 -4.01
N VAL A 44 -0.32 12.31 -5.25
CA VAL A 44 -0.08 13.39 -6.20
C VAL A 44 -1.44 13.99 -6.54
N ASN A 45 -1.62 15.30 -6.36
CA ASN A 45 -2.91 15.96 -6.57
C ASN A 45 -4.07 15.33 -5.77
N GLN A 46 -3.84 14.99 -4.50
CA GLN A 46 -4.78 14.32 -3.58
C GLN A 46 -5.15 12.88 -3.98
N GLN A 47 -4.55 12.36 -5.04
CA GLN A 47 -4.75 10.99 -5.49
C GLN A 47 -3.63 10.10 -4.99
N GLN A 48 -3.97 8.98 -4.34
CA GLN A 48 -2.99 7.98 -3.94
C GLN A 48 -2.32 7.32 -5.15
N VAL A 49 -0.99 7.32 -5.11
CA VAL A 49 -0.14 6.76 -6.16
C VAL A 49 0.92 5.80 -5.61
N GLU A 50 1.23 5.87 -4.32
CA GLU A 50 2.08 4.88 -3.64
C GLU A 50 1.63 4.66 -2.20
N HIS A 51 2.01 3.50 -1.65
CA HIS A 51 1.85 3.13 -0.26
C HIS A 51 3.17 2.54 0.24
N ALA A 52 3.63 2.98 1.42
CA ALA A 52 4.87 2.49 2.02
C ALA A 52 4.72 2.32 3.53
N LYS A 53 5.71 1.68 4.16
CA LYS A 53 5.91 1.74 5.60
C LYS A 53 7.02 2.74 5.90
N SER A 54 6.86 3.50 6.97
CA SER A 54 7.79 4.55 7.40
C SER A 54 8.31 4.29 8.81
N ILE A 55 9.46 4.89 9.13
CA ILE A 55 10.09 4.85 10.45
C ILE A 55 9.90 6.21 11.12
N ARG A 56 9.57 6.22 12.41
CA ARG A 56 9.58 7.46 13.21
C ARG A 56 10.83 7.50 14.08
N ALA A 57 11.72 8.46 13.84
CA ALA A 57 12.99 8.58 14.54
C ALA A 57 13.41 10.04 14.72
N ILE A 58 14.28 10.30 15.69
CA ILE A 58 14.90 11.62 15.89
C ILE A 58 15.90 11.85 14.76
N ASP A 59 15.73 12.92 14.00
CA ASP A 59 16.72 13.36 13.03
C ASP A 59 17.96 13.90 13.75
N PRO A 60 19.15 13.30 13.54
CA PRO A 60 20.35 13.73 14.24
C PRO A 60 20.76 15.19 13.96
N ALA A 61 20.40 15.73 12.79
CA ALA A 61 20.77 17.10 12.41
C ALA A 61 19.94 18.14 13.17
N SER A 62 18.63 17.94 13.28
CA SER A 62 17.72 18.86 13.97
C SER A 62 17.50 18.54 15.46
N GLY A 63 17.72 17.29 15.87
CA GLY A 63 17.35 16.80 17.20
C GLY A 63 15.83 16.58 17.38
N GLU A 64 15.05 16.71 16.30
CA GLU A 64 13.59 16.64 16.34
C GLU A 64 13.07 15.30 15.78
N MET A 65 11.91 14.86 16.26
CA MET A 65 11.26 13.65 15.76
C MET A 65 10.72 13.87 14.34
N THR A 66 11.13 13.02 13.39
CA THR A 66 10.67 13.09 11.99
C THR A 66 10.23 11.72 11.46
N THR A 67 9.66 11.73 10.25
CA THR A 67 9.25 10.52 9.52
C THR A 67 10.26 10.20 8.43
N TYR A 68 10.85 9.02 8.54
CA TYR A 68 11.77 8.42 7.61
C TYR A 68 10.99 7.55 6.63
N THR A 69 11.11 7.85 5.35
CA THR A 69 10.36 7.21 4.28
C THR A 69 11.32 6.47 3.36
N PRO A 70 11.00 5.24 2.93
CA PRO A 70 11.86 4.48 2.03
C PRO A 70 12.01 5.23 0.70
N ILE A 71 13.27 5.54 0.35
CA ILE A 71 13.60 6.40 -0.78
C ILE A 71 12.98 5.87 -2.08
N TRP A 72 12.95 4.56 -2.27
CA TRP A 72 12.43 3.92 -3.49
C TRP A 72 10.98 4.32 -3.82
N TYR A 73 10.12 4.50 -2.81
CA TYR A 73 8.72 4.89 -3.02
C TYR A 73 8.62 6.40 -3.31
N VAL A 74 9.42 7.21 -2.62
CA VAL A 74 9.57 8.65 -2.93
C VAL A 74 10.03 8.83 -4.37
N MET A 75 10.99 8.01 -4.79
CA MET A 75 11.51 7.94 -6.15
C MET A 75 10.38 7.70 -7.18
N GLN A 76 9.39 6.85 -6.89
CA GLN A 76 8.25 6.65 -7.79
C GLN A 76 7.35 7.90 -7.87
N ILE A 77 7.10 8.55 -6.74
CA ILE A 77 6.34 9.82 -6.70
C ILE A 77 7.02 10.89 -7.55
N LEU A 78 8.33 11.09 -7.37
CA LEU A 78 9.09 12.11 -8.12
C LEU A 78 9.10 11.81 -9.62
N LYS A 79 9.17 10.53 -10.00
CA LYS A 79 9.05 10.10 -11.40
C LYS A 79 7.68 10.47 -11.99
N ASN A 80 6.59 10.30 -11.24
CA ASN A 80 5.25 10.73 -11.67
C ASN A 80 5.14 12.25 -11.85
N LEU A 81 5.99 13.01 -11.18
CA LEU A 81 6.10 14.46 -11.31
C LEU A 81 7.06 14.89 -12.44
N GLY A 82 7.62 13.95 -13.20
CA GLY A 82 8.58 14.19 -14.27
C GLY A 82 9.99 14.56 -13.80
N ILE A 83 10.28 14.42 -12.50
CA ILE A 83 11.62 14.64 -11.95
C ILE A 83 12.44 13.37 -12.21
N GLN A 84 13.49 13.51 -13.02
CA GLN A 84 14.43 12.44 -13.26
C GLN A 84 15.39 12.33 -12.09
N GLN A 85 15.94 11.13 -11.87
CA GLN A 85 16.74 10.91 -10.68
C GLN A 85 17.64 9.68 -10.75
N THR A 86 18.70 9.70 -9.96
CA THR A 86 19.59 8.56 -9.73
C THR A 86 19.95 8.44 -8.27
N TRP A 87 20.00 7.20 -7.77
CA TRP A 87 20.45 6.88 -6.42
C TRP A 87 21.60 5.89 -6.49
N ASN A 88 22.71 6.17 -5.79
CA ASN A 88 23.88 5.29 -5.76
C ASN A 88 24.25 4.76 -4.36
N GLY A 89 23.34 4.88 -3.39
CA GLY A 89 23.56 4.50 -1.99
C GLY A 89 24.07 5.64 -1.10
N VAL A 90 24.60 6.71 -1.70
CA VAL A 90 25.12 7.90 -0.99
C VAL A 90 24.55 9.19 -1.56
N ASN A 91 24.55 9.31 -2.88
CA ASN A 91 24.14 10.50 -3.61
C ASN A 91 22.81 10.25 -4.31
N TRP A 92 21.85 11.12 -4.04
CA TRP A 92 20.57 11.19 -4.73
C TRP A 92 20.56 12.42 -5.62
N ASN A 93 20.64 12.23 -6.93
CA ASN A 93 20.58 13.31 -7.90
C ASN A 93 19.15 13.47 -8.38
N LEU A 94 18.64 14.70 -8.33
CA LEU A 94 17.34 15.11 -8.84
C LEU A 94 17.56 16.05 -10.03
N GLU A 95 17.01 15.68 -11.17
CA GLU A 95 17.01 16.47 -12.39
C GLU A 95 15.60 16.99 -12.65
N LEU A 96 15.44 18.31 -12.53
CA LEU A 96 14.15 18.97 -12.66
C LEU A 96 13.70 19.00 -14.12
N PRO A 97 12.39 18.96 -14.40
CA PRO A 97 11.87 19.23 -15.74
C PRO A 97 12.34 20.62 -16.23
N PRO A 98 12.57 20.81 -17.55
CA PRO A 98 13.07 22.08 -18.10
C PRO A 98 12.23 23.33 -17.75
N ASN A 99 10.94 23.13 -17.45
CA ASN A 99 9.99 24.19 -17.13
C ASN A 99 9.86 24.47 -15.61
N VAL A 100 10.68 23.83 -14.78
CA VAL A 100 10.74 24.04 -13.33
C VAL A 100 12.03 24.78 -12.99
N ALA A 101 11.92 26.07 -12.77
CA ALA A 101 13.01 26.84 -12.18
C ALA A 101 12.93 26.78 -10.65
N PRO A 102 14.04 26.51 -9.93
CA PRO A 102 14.11 26.68 -8.49
C PRO A 102 13.67 28.09 -8.09
N LYS A 103 12.80 28.22 -7.09
CA LYS A 103 12.44 29.52 -6.49
C LYS A 103 13.57 30.10 -5.64
N ILE A 104 14.54 29.26 -5.25
CA ILE A 104 15.69 29.65 -4.45
C ILE A 104 16.98 29.59 -5.27
N ASN A 105 17.94 30.42 -4.90
CA ASN A 105 19.29 30.32 -5.45
C ASN A 105 19.98 29.08 -4.87
N LEU A 106 20.11 28.03 -5.67
CA LEU A 106 20.76 26.77 -5.29
C LEU A 106 22.23 26.96 -4.84
N GLN A 107 22.89 28.04 -5.28
CA GLN A 107 24.28 28.35 -4.90
C GLN A 107 24.42 28.96 -3.50
N ALA A 108 23.31 29.33 -2.87
CA ALA A 108 23.29 29.94 -1.53
C ALA A 108 22.86 28.95 -0.43
N VAL A 109 22.66 27.67 -0.77
CA VAL A 109 22.21 26.66 0.17
C VAL A 109 23.38 26.22 1.06
N SER A 110 23.14 26.10 2.36
CA SER A 110 24.08 25.52 3.31
C SER A 110 23.60 24.10 3.63
N PRO A 111 24.24 23.05 3.07
CA PRO A 111 23.64 21.71 2.97
C PRO A 111 23.65 20.91 4.28
N GLY A 112 23.51 21.53 5.46
CA GLY A 112 23.41 20.80 6.73
C GLY A 112 24.54 19.79 7.00
N ILE A 113 24.23 18.76 7.77
CA ILE A 113 25.13 17.63 8.10
C ILE A 113 24.46 16.30 7.77
N GLY A 114 25.24 15.29 7.38
CA GLY A 114 24.72 13.98 7.02
C GLY A 114 25.66 13.21 6.10
N GLU A 115 25.54 11.88 6.10
CA GLU A 115 26.31 10.99 5.24
C GLU A 115 25.67 10.73 3.87
N LYS A 116 24.41 11.14 3.67
CA LYS A 116 23.72 11.07 2.38
C LYS A 116 23.58 12.46 1.79
N HIS A 117 23.64 12.56 0.48
CA HIS A 117 23.69 13.83 -0.24
C HIS A 117 22.56 13.92 -1.24
N ILE A 118 21.80 15.01 -1.21
CA ILE A 118 20.74 15.29 -2.19
C ILE A 118 21.20 16.43 -3.10
N TYR A 119 21.29 16.15 -4.39
CA TYR A 119 21.67 17.10 -5.42
C TYR A 119 20.44 17.49 -6.24
N VAL A 120 20.32 18.78 -6.57
CA VAL A 120 19.28 19.30 -7.46
C VAL A 120 19.97 19.97 -8.64
N ASN A 121 19.74 19.44 -9.85
CA ASN A 121 20.41 19.88 -11.08
C ASN A 121 21.94 19.95 -10.94
N GLY A 122 22.53 18.95 -10.26
CA GLY A 122 23.98 18.85 -10.03
C GLY A 122 24.54 19.75 -8.91
N VAL A 123 23.72 20.53 -8.23
CA VAL A 123 24.13 21.33 -7.07
C VAL A 123 23.77 20.60 -5.78
N LEU A 124 24.74 20.46 -4.87
CA LEU A 124 24.49 19.88 -3.55
C LEU A 124 23.50 20.78 -2.79
N TYR A 125 22.33 20.23 -2.48
CA TYR A 125 21.25 20.95 -1.82
C TYR A 125 21.23 20.63 -0.33
N GLU A 126 21.23 19.35 0.03
CA GLU A 126 21.09 18.92 1.43
C GLU A 126 21.98 17.72 1.73
N ASN A 127 22.52 17.68 2.95
CA ASN A 127 23.05 16.47 3.56
C ASN A 127 22.03 15.97 4.58
N VAL A 128 21.74 14.67 4.54
CA VAL A 128 20.79 14.04 5.46
C VAL A 128 21.40 12.78 6.06
N HIS A 129 20.95 12.46 7.27
CA HIS A 129 21.18 11.15 7.85
C HIS A 129 20.10 10.19 7.37
N GLY A 130 20.51 9.05 6.83
CA GLY A 130 19.61 7.99 6.38
C GLY A 130 19.55 6.82 7.36
N ILE A 131 18.55 5.96 7.19
CA ILE A 131 18.42 4.70 7.93
C ILE A 131 18.32 3.57 6.91
N ALA A 132 19.33 2.70 6.86
CA ALA A 132 19.25 1.46 6.11
C ALA A 132 18.40 0.45 6.89
N TYR A 133 17.25 0.04 6.35
CA TYR A 133 16.34 -0.90 7.00
C TYR A 133 15.64 -1.79 5.95
N PRO A 134 15.26 -3.03 6.27
CA PRO A 134 14.48 -3.85 5.35
C PRO A 134 13.16 -3.17 4.98
N ASP A 135 12.84 -3.09 3.69
CA ASP A 135 11.50 -2.75 3.24
C ASP A 135 10.56 -3.93 3.55
N PRO A 136 9.49 -3.73 4.35
CA PRO A 136 8.63 -4.82 4.78
C PRO A 136 7.86 -5.48 3.64
N TYR A 137 7.67 -4.80 2.50
CA TYR A 137 6.97 -5.40 1.37
C TYR A 137 7.88 -6.30 0.53
N SER A 138 9.15 -5.93 0.34
CA SER A 138 10.09 -6.70 -0.48
C SER A 138 11.07 -7.57 0.32
N GLY A 139 11.25 -7.31 1.61
CA GLY A 139 12.29 -7.89 2.46
C GLY A 139 13.71 -7.43 2.11
N VAL A 140 13.88 -6.52 1.14
CA VAL A 140 15.18 -6.03 0.67
C VAL A 140 15.59 -4.80 1.49
N MET A 141 16.87 -4.70 1.86
CA MET A 141 17.41 -3.50 2.50
C MET A 141 17.20 -2.29 1.59
N THR A 142 16.55 -1.26 2.12
CA THR A 142 16.35 0.02 1.45
C THR A 142 16.84 1.16 2.34
N GLU A 143 17.13 2.30 1.74
CA GLU A 143 17.49 3.51 2.46
C GLU A 143 16.21 4.28 2.79
N TYR A 144 16.00 4.61 4.06
CA TYR A 144 14.94 5.49 4.50
C TYR A 144 15.50 6.89 4.71
N MET A 145 14.85 7.89 4.13
CA MET A 145 15.24 9.29 4.24
C MET A 145 14.17 10.12 4.95
N PRO A 146 14.56 11.12 5.75
CA PRO A 146 13.63 12.00 6.42
C PRO A 146 12.81 12.81 5.40
N ILE A 147 11.50 12.56 5.35
CA ILE A 147 10.60 13.09 4.32
C ILE A 147 10.55 14.63 4.32
N TRP A 148 10.76 15.23 5.49
CA TRP A 148 10.79 16.68 5.68
C TRP A 148 11.76 17.37 4.70
N TYR A 149 12.95 16.83 4.51
CA TYR A 149 13.95 17.44 3.60
C TYR A 149 13.50 17.34 2.13
N VAL A 150 12.89 16.22 1.74
CA VAL A 150 12.30 16.06 0.40
C VAL A 150 11.18 17.09 0.18
N MET A 151 10.32 17.28 1.18
CA MET A 151 9.26 18.29 1.13
C MET A 151 9.83 19.70 0.95
N HIS A 152 10.90 20.05 1.67
CA HIS A 152 11.57 21.36 1.55
C HIS A 152 12.17 21.57 0.18
N ILE A 153 12.83 20.55 -0.38
CA ILE A 153 13.35 20.60 -1.75
C ILE A 153 12.20 20.85 -2.72
N LEU A 154 11.12 20.06 -2.65
CA LEU A 154 9.95 20.22 -3.51
C LEU A 154 9.31 21.61 -3.41
N GLN A 155 9.17 22.13 -2.19
CA GLN A 155 8.65 23.48 -1.95
C GLN A 155 9.55 24.56 -2.54
N SER A 156 10.87 24.39 -2.44
CA SER A 156 11.84 25.34 -2.99
C SER A 156 11.89 25.35 -4.52
N ILE A 157 11.46 24.27 -5.17
CA ILE A 157 11.27 24.19 -6.63
C ILE A 157 9.81 24.44 -7.04
N GLY A 158 8.96 24.85 -6.10
CA GLY A 158 7.64 25.40 -6.36
C GLY A 158 6.46 24.44 -6.27
N PHE A 159 6.69 23.17 -5.94
CA PHE A 159 5.62 22.21 -5.66
C PHE A 159 4.98 22.54 -4.30
N ASN A 160 3.68 22.33 -4.17
CA ASN A 160 3.05 22.28 -2.86
C ASN A 160 3.24 20.87 -2.29
N SER A 161 3.68 20.78 -1.03
CA SER A 161 4.00 19.52 -0.38
C SER A 161 3.46 19.58 1.05
N THR A 162 2.49 18.71 1.36
CA THR A 162 1.78 18.68 2.64
C THR A 162 1.92 17.32 3.30
N TRP A 163 2.01 17.32 4.64
CA TRP A 163 2.17 16.10 5.45
C TRP A 163 1.17 16.12 6.61
N THR A 164 0.39 15.04 6.76
CA THR A 164 -0.60 14.89 7.85
C THR A 164 -0.15 13.96 8.98
N GLY A 165 1.08 13.42 8.90
CA GLY A 165 1.58 12.39 9.80
C GLY A 165 1.48 10.96 9.25
N TYR A 166 0.61 10.74 8.26
CA TYR A 166 0.45 9.45 7.57
C TYR A 166 0.07 9.59 6.09
N VAL A 167 -0.27 10.80 5.62
CA VAL A 167 -0.44 11.10 4.19
C VAL A 167 0.56 12.17 3.77
N TRP A 168 1.34 11.86 2.75
CA TRP A 168 2.17 12.83 2.05
C TRP A 168 1.53 13.16 0.72
N ASN A 169 1.12 14.42 0.52
CA ASN A 169 0.54 14.86 -0.74
C ASN A 169 1.43 15.91 -1.40
N VAL A 170 1.68 15.71 -2.70
CA VAL A 170 2.45 16.62 -3.55
C VAL A 170 1.57 17.14 -4.68
N THR A 171 1.61 18.44 -4.94
CA THR A 171 0.89 19.09 -6.03
C THR A 171 1.91 19.91 -6.84
N PRO A 172 2.04 19.69 -8.16
CA PRO A 172 2.98 20.44 -8.99
C PRO A 172 2.60 21.92 -9.05
N PRO A 173 3.56 22.83 -9.25
CA PRO A 173 3.27 24.24 -9.51
C PRO A 173 2.37 24.39 -10.74
N ASN A 174 1.47 25.38 -10.72
CA ASN A 174 0.59 25.71 -11.86
C ASN A 174 1.34 25.92 -13.19
N SER A 175 2.64 26.25 -13.16
CA SER A 175 3.49 26.41 -14.34
C SER A 175 3.88 25.10 -15.02
N LEU A 176 3.75 23.95 -14.34
CA LEU A 176 3.86 22.62 -14.96
C LEU A 176 2.55 22.14 -15.59
N SER A 177 1.43 22.81 -15.30
CA SER A 177 0.11 22.46 -15.86
C SER A 177 -0.06 22.87 -17.33
N GLN A 178 0.95 23.47 -17.97
CA GLN A 178 0.87 23.91 -19.37
C GLN A 178 2.14 23.56 -20.16
N THR A 179 1.90 22.94 -21.32
CA THR A 179 2.86 22.73 -22.43
C THR A 179 3.92 21.65 -22.26
N THR A 180 3.51 20.45 -21.86
CA THR A 180 4.08 19.26 -22.51
C THR A 180 3.21 18.95 -23.72
N THR A 181 3.72 19.22 -24.92
CA THR A 181 3.44 18.35 -26.07
C THR A 181 4.11 16.99 -25.82
N THR A 182 3.80 16.36 -24.69
CA THR A 182 3.94 14.93 -24.53
C THR A 182 3.15 14.34 -25.67
N SER A 183 3.77 13.45 -26.43
CA SER A 183 3.06 12.51 -27.27
C SER A 183 1.92 11.97 -26.42
N GLN A 184 0.70 12.50 -26.65
CA GLN A 184 -0.45 12.21 -25.81
C GLN A 184 -0.62 10.71 -25.97
N LEU A 185 -0.38 9.97 -24.89
CA LEU A 185 -0.59 8.53 -24.92
C LEU A 185 -2.01 8.33 -25.45
N PRO A 186 -2.19 7.42 -26.41
CA PRO A 186 -3.48 7.24 -27.05
C PRO A 186 -4.52 7.01 -25.95
N THR A 187 -5.54 7.85 -25.96
CA THR A 187 -6.70 7.69 -25.09
C THR A 187 -7.44 6.42 -25.51
N VAL A 188 -7.87 5.66 -24.51
CA VAL A 188 -8.65 4.44 -24.73
C VAL A 188 -10.10 4.85 -24.96
N THR A 189 -10.71 4.30 -26.01
CA THR A 189 -12.13 4.55 -26.30
C THR A 189 -13.02 3.71 -25.40
N LYS A 190 -14.23 4.20 -25.12
CA LYS A 190 -15.29 3.52 -24.36
C LYS A 190 -15.51 2.08 -24.81
N LEU A 191 -15.66 1.86 -26.12
CA LEU A 191 -15.86 0.52 -26.67
C LEU A 191 -14.66 -0.41 -26.42
N SER A 192 -13.45 0.06 -26.72
CA SER A 192 -12.24 -0.78 -26.56
C SER A 192 -11.96 -1.15 -25.11
N PHE A 193 -12.30 -0.27 -24.16
CA PHE A 193 -12.21 -0.58 -22.74
C PHE A 193 -13.32 -1.52 -22.30
N LEU A 194 -14.56 -1.32 -22.77
CA LEU A 194 -15.70 -2.19 -22.46
C LEU A 194 -15.43 -3.64 -22.87
N GLU A 195 -14.93 -3.89 -24.09
CA GLU A 195 -14.59 -5.24 -24.55
C GLU A 195 -13.57 -5.93 -23.62
N GLN A 196 -12.56 -5.20 -23.15
CA GLN A 196 -11.57 -5.72 -22.20
C GLN A 196 -12.16 -5.92 -20.81
N PHE A 197 -13.02 -5.00 -20.36
CA PHE A 197 -13.73 -5.06 -19.09
C PHE A 197 -14.64 -6.30 -19.03
N GLU A 198 -15.48 -6.51 -20.04
CA GLU A 198 -16.35 -7.70 -20.14
C GLU A 198 -15.54 -8.99 -20.19
N SER A 199 -14.47 -9.03 -21.00
CA SER A 199 -13.58 -10.18 -21.05
C SER A 199 -12.92 -10.47 -19.69
N GLN A 200 -12.51 -9.43 -18.96
CA GLN A 200 -11.95 -9.59 -17.62
C GLN A 200 -12.98 -10.14 -16.65
N LEU A 201 -14.25 -9.73 -16.79
CA LEU A 201 -15.35 -10.20 -15.95
C LEU A 201 -15.93 -11.56 -16.34
N GLY A 202 -15.55 -12.10 -17.51
CA GLY A 202 -16.13 -13.33 -18.04
C GLY A 202 -17.54 -13.16 -18.61
N ILE A 203 -17.93 -11.93 -18.95
CA ILE A 203 -19.19 -11.62 -19.63
C ILE A 203 -19.07 -12.07 -21.09
N VAL A 204 -20.09 -12.80 -21.56
CA VAL A 204 -20.08 -13.38 -22.91
C VAL A 204 -20.76 -12.40 -23.88
N PRO A 205 -20.13 -12.06 -25.02
CA PRO A 205 -20.73 -11.18 -26.01
C PRO A 205 -22.09 -11.70 -26.52
N ASN A 206 -23.06 -10.79 -26.66
CA ASN A 206 -24.43 -11.10 -27.05
C ASN A 206 -24.74 -10.62 -28.46
N TYR A 207 -24.73 -11.54 -29.43
CA TYR A 207 -24.98 -11.26 -30.85
C TYR A 207 -26.47 -11.11 -31.23
N SER A 208 -27.39 -11.15 -30.27
CA SER A 208 -28.83 -11.01 -30.55
C SER A 208 -29.24 -9.53 -30.67
N GLY A 209 -30.39 -9.26 -31.30
CA GLY A 209 -30.94 -7.91 -31.41
C GLY A 209 -30.56 -7.17 -32.70
N THR A 210 -30.86 -5.88 -32.73
CA THR A 210 -30.55 -4.97 -33.84
C THR A 210 -29.83 -3.75 -33.29
N ASP A 211 -28.74 -3.35 -33.92
CA ASP A 211 -28.03 -2.14 -33.53
C ASP A 211 -28.89 -0.90 -33.81
N THR A 212 -29.01 -0.04 -32.81
CA THR A 212 -29.68 1.26 -32.91
C THR A 212 -28.69 2.41 -32.87
N PHE A 213 -27.40 2.14 -32.64
CA PHE A 213 -26.35 3.13 -32.48
C PHE A 213 -25.66 3.41 -33.82
N THR A 214 -25.47 4.69 -34.11
CA THR A 214 -24.83 5.12 -35.36
C THR A 214 -23.30 4.99 -35.35
N ASP A 215 -22.72 4.82 -34.15
CA ASP A 215 -21.28 4.78 -33.89
C ASP A 215 -20.77 3.38 -33.48
N VAL A 216 -21.66 2.39 -33.47
CA VAL A 216 -21.35 0.96 -33.36
C VAL A 216 -21.73 0.31 -34.69
N SER A 217 -20.95 -0.66 -35.15
CA SER A 217 -21.19 -1.30 -36.45
C SER A 217 -21.95 -2.61 -36.32
N ASP A 218 -23.05 -2.74 -37.05
CA ASP A 218 -23.89 -3.95 -37.10
C ASP A 218 -23.08 -5.22 -37.39
N ASN A 219 -23.42 -6.32 -36.71
CA ASN A 219 -22.82 -7.66 -36.91
C ASN A 219 -21.31 -7.76 -36.64
N THR A 220 -20.78 -6.89 -35.78
CA THR A 220 -19.38 -6.96 -35.33
C THR A 220 -19.28 -7.42 -33.87
N PRO A 221 -18.11 -7.94 -33.44
CA PRO A 221 -17.84 -8.19 -32.01
C PRO A 221 -18.14 -6.98 -31.11
N ALA A 222 -17.95 -5.76 -31.63
CA ALA A 222 -18.26 -4.52 -30.93
C ALA A 222 -19.75 -4.38 -30.58
N PHE A 223 -20.65 -4.65 -31.54
CA PHE A 223 -22.09 -4.66 -31.25
C PHE A 223 -22.44 -5.72 -30.19
N ALA A 224 -21.83 -6.90 -30.27
CA ALA A 224 -22.11 -7.98 -29.33
C ALA A 224 -21.68 -7.65 -27.89
N ALA A 225 -20.54 -6.95 -27.72
CA ALA A 225 -20.10 -6.42 -26.43
C ALA A 225 -21.07 -5.35 -25.90
N VAL A 226 -21.38 -4.33 -26.70
CA VAL A 226 -22.32 -3.27 -26.30
C VAL A 226 -23.69 -3.84 -25.92
N ASN A 227 -24.21 -4.78 -26.70
CA ASN A 227 -25.51 -5.39 -26.44
C ASN A 227 -25.50 -6.28 -25.18
N ALA A 228 -24.41 -7.00 -24.89
CA ALA A 228 -24.26 -7.73 -23.63
C ALA A 228 -24.30 -6.76 -22.43
N ALA A 229 -23.45 -5.73 -22.46
CA ALA A 229 -23.39 -4.73 -21.41
C ALA A 229 -24.72 -3.99 -21.17
N LEU A 230 -25.51 -3.74 -22.21
CA LEU A 230 -26.84 -3.10 -22.07
C LEU A 230 -27.88 -4.04 -21.47
N VAL A 231 -27.89 -5.31 -21.88
CA VAL A 231 -28.79 -6.35 -21.34
C VAL A 231 -28.50 -6.59 -19.85
N ASP A 232 -27.23 -6.59 -19.48
CA ASP A 232 -26.78 -6.78 -18.10
C ASP A 232 -26.81 -5.47 -17.28
N HIS A 233 -27.35 -4.38 -17.84
CA HIS A 233 -27.45 -3.06 -17.21
C HIS A 233 -26.12 -2.48 -16.71
N LEU A 234 -25.00 -2.89 -17.30
CA LEU A 234 -23.66 -2.46 -16.91
C LEU A 234 -23.39 -1.02 -17.35
N VAL A 235 -23.81 -0.68 -18.57
CA VAL A 235 -23.54 0.62 -19.20
C VAL A 235 -24.84 1.34 -19.56
N THR A 236 -24.78 2.67 -19.60
CA THR A 236 -25.84 3.51 -20.16
C THR A 236 -25.29 4.17 -21.44
N PRO A 237 -26.02 4.11 -22.56
CA PRO A 237 -25.60 4.79 -23.78
C PRO A 237 -25.77 6.31 -23.63
N ASP A 238 -24.96 7.08 -24.35
CA ASP A 238 -25.01 8.54 -24.28
C ASP A 238 -26.34 9.11 -24.82
N SER A 239 -26.98 8.41 -25.75
CA SER A 239 -28.36 8.67 -26.19
C SER A 239 -29.01 7.41 -26.81
N SER A 240 -30.28 7.52 -27.24
CA SER A 240 -31.00 6.42 -27.91
C SER A 240 -30.41 5.97 -29.25
N THR A 241 -29.53 6.77 -29.88
CA THR A 241 -28.94 6.49 -31.21
C THR A 241 -27.42 6.67 -31.26
N TYR A 242 -26.78 6.90 -30.11
CA TYR A 242 -25.35 7.13 -30.00
C TYR A 242 -24.84 6.52 -28.68
N PHE A 243 -23.91 5.57 -28.77
CA PHE A 243 -23.39 4.85 -27.61
C PHE A 243 -22.21 5.60 -26.96
N GLY A 244 -21.41 6.31 -27.77
CA GLY A 244 -20.14 6.91 -27.39
C GLY A 244 -18.95 5.97 -27.62
N ALA A 245 -19.03 5.08 -28.62
CA ALA A 245 -18.06 4.00 -28.85
C ALA A 245 -16.61 4.51 -29.02
N ASN A 246 -16.45 5.68 -29.64
CA ASN A 246 -15.16 6.33 -29.89
C ASN A 246 -14.80 7.40 -28.86
N ASP A 247 -15.68 7.67 -27.90
CA ASP A 247 -15.43 8.68 -26.88
C ASP A 247 -14.41 8.17 -25.85
N PRO A 248 -13.61 9.06 -25.24
CA PRO A 248 -12.77 8.70 -24.10
C PRO A 248 -13.58 8.07 -22.98
N VAL A 249 -13.07 7.01 -22.38
CA VAL A 249 -13.62 6.48 -21.13
C VAL A 249 -12.96 7.16 -19.93
N SER A 250 -13.77 7.54 -18.94
CA SER A 250 -13.33 8.11 -17.67
C SER A 250 -13.29 7.06 -16.55
N THR A 251 -12.57 7.34 -15.47
CA THR A 251 -12.55 6.47 -14.28
C THR A 251 -13.88 6.43 -13.56
N ALA A 252 -14.67 7.50 -13.62
CA ALA A 252 -16.02 7.55 -13.07
C ALA A 252 -16.98 6.60 -13.82
N GLU A 253 -16.87 6.52 -15.15
CA GLU A 253 -17.65 5.55 -15.94
C GLU A 253 -17.28 4.11 -15.57
N VAL A 254 -15.98 3.79 -15.49
CA VAL A 254 -15.53 2.45 -15.10
C VAL A 254 -15.99 2.09 -13.69
N ALA A 255 -15.93 3.03 -12.74
CA ALA A 255 -16.45 2.85 -11.39
C ALA A 255 -17.95 2.53 -11.40
N GLN A 256 -18.75 3.25 -12.20
CA GLN A 256 -20.18 2.98 -12.38
C GLN A 256 -20.44 1.61 -13.01
N TRP A 257 -19.66 1.21 -14.02
CA TRP A 257 -19.85 -0.10 -14.66
C TRP A 257 -19.55 -1.24 -13.69
N TYR A 258 -18.49 -1.11 -12.88
CA TYR A 258 -18.16 -2.11 -11.87
C TYR A 258 -19.16 -2.15 -10.71
N TRP A 259 -19.68 -0.99 -10.32
CA TRP A 259 -20.79 -0.88 -9.37
C TRP A 259 -22.04 -1.62 -9.86
N ASN A 260 -22.42 -1.40 -11.12
CA ASN A 260 -23.55 -2.09 -11.75
C ASN A 260 -23.30 -3.60 -11.87
N TYR A 261 -22.09 -4.01 -12.26
CA TYR A 261 -21.71 -5.43 -12.32
C TYR A 261 -21.82 -6.13 -10.97
N LYS A 262 -21.54 -5.40 -9.88
CA LYS A 262 -21.67 -5.90 -8.51
C LYS A 262 -23.10 -5.83 -7.96
N ASP A 263 -24.06 -5.37 -8.75
CA ASP A 263 -25.47 -5.21 -8.40
C ASP A 263 -25.67 -4.40 -7.11
N ILE A 264 -24.85 -3.36 -6.95
CA ILE A 264 -24.88 -2.52 -5.76
C ILE A 264 -26.12 -1.62 -5.79
N GLY A 265 -27.11 -1.96 -4.96
CA GLY A 265 -28.42 -1.30 -4.90
C GLY A 265 -28.57 -0.26 -3.79
N HIS A 266 -27.74 -0.33 -2.75
CA HIS A 266 -27.90 0.47 -1.52
C HIS A 266 -26.67 1.33 -1.23
N ALA A 267 -26.56 2.43 -1.97
CA ALA A 267 -25.37 3.29 -1.93
C ALA A 267 -25.01 3.77 -0.52
N GLU A 268 -25.98 4.02 0.36
CA GLU A 268 -25.75 4.46 1.73
C GLU A 268 -24.97 3.45 2.59
N TYR A 269 -24.96 2.17 2.21
CA TYR A 269 -24.17 1.11 2.86
C TYR A 269 -22.78 0.95 2.23
N GLU A 270 -22.48 1.64 1.15
CA GLU A 270 -21.19 1.49 0.49
C GLU A 270 -20.19 2.53 0.98
N PRO A 271 -18.89 2.18 1.09
CA PRO A 271 -17.83 3.14 1.37
C PRO A 271 -17.92 4.40 0.50
N GLY A 272 -18.22 5.56 1.11
CA GLY A 272 -18.27 6.85 0.42
C GLY A 272 -19.51 7.09 -0.44
N GLU A 273 -20.52 6.23 -0.36
CA GLU A 273 -21.90 6.44 -0.83
C GLU A 273 -22.09 6.74 -2.32
N THR A 274 -21.03 6.67 -3.11
CA THR A 274 -21.05 6.97 -4.55
C THR A 274 -20.10 6.03 -5.28
N PRO A 275 -20.36 5.68 -6.55
CA PRO A 275 -19.50 4.78 -7.32
C PRO A 275 -18.03 5.21 -7.35
N THR A 276 -17.76 6.51 -7.55
CA THR A 276 -16.38 7.02 -7.61
C THR A 276 -15.67 6.93 -6.26
N ALA A 277 -16.34 7.32 -5.16
CA ALA A 277 -15.73 7.25 -3.83
C ALA A 277 -15.49 5.79 -3.42
N TRP A 278 -16.48 4.94 -3.64
CA TRP A 278 -16.40 3.49 -3.41
C TRP A 278 -15.27 2.86 -4.19
N ALA A 279 -15.17 3.13 -5.50
CA ALA A 279 -14.10 2.63 -6.34
C ALA A 279 -12.71 3.00 -5.80
N SER A 280 -12.57 4.18 -5.19
CA SER A 280 -11.32 4.57 -4.53
C SER A 280 -11.07 3.79 -3.24
N TYR A 281 -12.10 3.51 -2.43
CA TYR A 281 -11.97 2.80 -1.16
C TYR A 281 -11.69 1.31 -1.34
N ILE A 282 -12.32 0.66 -2.32
CA ILE A 282 -12.06 -0.75 -2.66
C ILE A 282 -10.77 -0.94 -3.48
N GLY A 283 -10.09 0.15 -3.82
CA GLY A 283 -8.85 0.13 -4.59
C GLY A 283 -9.00 -0.19 -6.09
N LEU A 284 -10.20 -0.01 -6.67
CA LEU A 284 -10.44 -0.12 -8.12
C LEU A 284 -9.65 0.95 -8.88
N THR A 285 -9.58 2.18 -8.38
CA THR A 285 -8.88 3.32 -9.03
C THR A 285 -7.48 3.58 -8.48
N THR A 286 -6.96 2.70 -7.62
CA THR A 286 -5.59 2.80 -7.08
C THR A 286 -4.57 2.87 -8.20
N ASN A 287 -3.67 3.87 -8.12
CA ASN A 287 -2.61 4.18 -9.10
C ASN A 287 -3.12 4.62 -10.49
N VAL A 288 -4.42 4.92 -10.63
CA VAL A 288 -5.03 5.40 -11.88
C VAL A 288 -5.50 6.83 -11.72
N GLY A 289 -6.33 7.07 -10.71
CA GLY A 289 -6.85 8.38 -10.35
C GLY A 289 -8.27 8.67 -10.73
N ASP A 290 -8.63 9.94 -10.59
CA ASP A 290 -9.86 10.48 -11.16
C ASP A 290 -9.51 11.25 -12.44
N VAL A 291 -9.69 10.59 -13.59
CA VAL A 291 -9.38 11.16 -14.90
C VAL A 291 -10.58 11.07 -15.83
N SER A 292 -10.82 12.16 -16.58
CA SER A 292 -11.90 12.23 -17.57
C SER A 292 -11.60 11.47 -18.87
N ALA A 293 -10.35 11.03 -19.06
CA ALA A 293 -9.91 10.30 -20.25
C ALA A 293 -8.74 9.38 -19.88
N ILE A 294 -9.01 8.09 -19.82
CA ILE A 294 -8.04 7.04 -19.50
C ILE A 294 -7.11 6.80 -20.70
N ASN A 295 -5.80 6.75 -20.45
CA ASN A 295 -4.81 6.29 -21.43
C ASN A 295 -4.54 4.78 -21.32
N THR A 296 -3.77 4.20 -22.24
CA THR A 296 -3.50 2.75 -22.28
C THR A 296 -2.83 2.18 -21.02
N VAL A 297 -1.97 2.95 -20.35
CA VAL A 297 -1.31 2.52 -19.09
C VAL A 297 -2.34 2.45 -17.97
N GLN A 298 -3.16 3.49 -17.85
CA GLN A 298 -4.23 3.57 -16.87
C GLN A 298 -5.29 2.48 -17.08
N ALA A 299 -5.67 2.19 -18.34
CA ALA A 299 -6.60 1.12 -18.66
C ALA A 299 -6.07 -0.25 -18.22
N THR A 300 -4.79 -0.53 -18.49
CA THR A 300 -4.13 -1.78 -18.04
C THR A 300 -4.17 -1.90 -16.52
N GLN A 301 -3.88 -0.81 -15.80
CA GLN A 301 -3.91 -0.80 -14.34
C GLN A 301 -5.33 -1.00 -13.78
N LEU A 302 -6.36 -0.40 -14.37
CA LEU A 302 -7.76 -0.64 -13.99
C LEU A 302 -8.16 -2.11 -14.17
N LEU A 303 -7.82 -2.71 -15.31
CA LEU A 303 -8.11 -4.13 -15.57
C LEU A 303 -7.40 -5.05 -14.58
N GLN A 304 -6.15 -4.75 -14.21
CA GLN A 304 -5.43 -5.46 -13.13
C GLN A 304 -6.11 -5.29 -11.77
N ASN A 305 -6.63 -4.09 -11.47
CA ASN A 305 -7.36 -3.84 -10.23
C ASN A 305 -8.68 -4.64 -10.20
N ILE A 306 -9.42 -4.68 -11.32
CA ILE A 306 -10.64 -5.49 -11.47
C ILE A 306 -10.33 -6.97 -11.26
N GLN A 307 -9.26 -7.49 -11.90
CA GLN A 307 -8.84 -8.87 -11.71
C GLN A 307 -8.55 -9.17 -10.24
N ALA A 308 -7.82 -8.28 -9.55
CA ALA A 308 -7.51 -8.43 -8.15
C ALA A 308 -8.77 -8.46 -7.26
N LEU A 309 -9.74 -7.59 -7.56
CA LEU A 309 -11.03 -7.53 -6.86
C LEU A 309 -11.89 -8.79 -7.10
N GLN A 310 -11.81 -9.39 -8.29
CA GLN A 310 -12.53 -10.63 -8.58
C GLN A 310 -11.92 -11.85 -7.88
N GLN A 311 -10.58 -11.95 -7.83
CA GLN A 311 -9.90 -13.09 -7.21
C GLN A 311 -9.68 -12.92 -5.69
N GLY A 312 -9.84 -11.70 -5.18
CA GLY A 312 -9.67 -11.34 -3.76
C GLY A 312 -8.22 -11.18 -3.31
N TYR A 313 -7.26 -11.02 -4.24
CA TYR A 313 -5.86 -10.79 -3.92
C TYR A 313 -5.05 -10.18 -5.07
N ARG A 314 -3.85 -9.67 -4.78
CA ARG A 314 -2.80 -9.27 -5.75
C ARG A 314 -1.56 -10.12 -5.53
N THR A 315 -0.88 -10.53 -6.59
CA THR A 315 0.39 -11.25 -6.49
C THR A 315 1.54 -10.25 -6.29
N LEU A 316 2.29 -10.40 -5.20
CA LEU A 316 3.51 -9.61 -4.90
C LEU A 316 4.79 -10.32 -5.33
N GLY A 317 4.68 -11.59 -5.74
CA GLY A 317 5.77 -12.44 -6.16
C GLY A 317 5.39 -13.91 -5.96
N THR A 318 6.32 -14.83 -6.24
CA THR A 318 6.08 -16.26 -6.06
C THR A 318 5.72 -16.57 -4.60
N GLY A 319 4.49 -17.04 -4.37
CA GLY A 319 4.00 -17.39 -3.04
C GLY A 319 3.74 -16.20 -2.12
N ASN A 320 3.80 -14.95 -2.59
CA ASN A 320 3.51 -13.77 -1.79
C ASN A 320 2.33 -13.01 -2.40
N TYR A 321 1.35 -12.67 -1.57
CA TYR A 321 0.09 -12.08 -1.98
C TYR A 321 -0.30 -10.93 -1.06
N GLN A 322 -0.97 -9.92 -1.60
CA GLN A 322 -1.74 -8.94 -0.84
C GLN A 322 -3.21 -9.34 -0.94
N ILE A 323 -3.94 -9.38 0.16
CA ILE A 323 -5.38 -9.60 0.11
C ILE A 323 -6.07 -8.38 -0.48
N VAL A 324 -7.15 -8.62 -1.21
CA VAL A 324 -8.09 -7.57 -1.64
C VAL A 324 -9.45 -8.01 -1.15
N TYR A 325 -10.10 -7.20 -0.31
CA TYR A 325 -11.37 -7.58 0.29
C TYR A 325 -12.41 -7.83 -0.81
N PRO A 326 -13.00 -9.04 -0.92
CA PRO A 326 -13.90 -9.33 -2.03
C PRO A 326 -15.16 -8.47 -1.96
N VAL A 327 -15.40 -7.73 -3.04
CA VAL A 327 -16.47 -6.74 -3.13
C VAL A 327 -17.83 -7.40 -3.34
N ALA A 328 -18.83 -6.95 -2.58
CA ALA A 328 -20.25 -7.28 -2.67
C ALA A 328 -21.09 -6.06 -2.25
N ASP A 329 -22.39 -6.05 -2.54
CA ASP A 329 -23.34 -5.09 -1.95
C ASP A 329 -23.34 -5.28 -0.42
N GLU A 330 -22.91 -4.26 0.31
CA GLU A 330 -22.73 -4.30 1.76
C GLU A 330 -24.06 -4.47 2.50
N TYR A 331 -25.15 -3.93 1.96
CA TYR A 331 -26.48 -4.17 2.51
C TYR A 331 -26.84 -5.65 2.39
N ASP A 332 -26.67 -6.25 1.21
CA ASP A 332 -26.97 -7.66 1.02
C ASP A 332 -26.01 -8.59 1.77
N ALA A 333 -24.76 -8.16 1.95
CA ALA A 333 -23.72 -8.93 2.63
C ALA A 333 -23.85 -8.92 4.15
N VAL A 334 -24.29 -7.81 4.75
CA VAL A 334 -24.23 -7.58 6.20
C VAL A 334 -25.57 -7.17 6.82
N PHE A 335 -26.40 -6.42 6.09
CA PHE A 335 -27.61 -5.79 6.63
C PHE A 335 -28.91 -6.31 6.01
N LYS A 336 -28.88 -7.47 5.35
CA LYS A 336 -30.02 -7.96 4.59
C LYS A 336 -31.23 -8.17 5.51
N GLY A 337 -32.27 -7.37 5.27
CA GLY A 337 -33.52 -7.38 6.04
C GLY A 337 -33.66 -6.21 7.02
N GLU A 338 -32.62 -5.41 7.19
CA GLU A 338 -32.72 -4.13 7.90
C GLU A 338 -33.58 -3.15 7.11
N THR A 339 -34.43 -2.40 7.82
CA THR A 339 -35.33 -1.41 7.20
C THR A 339 -34.96 0.02 7.55
N THR A 340 -33.94 0.19 8.39
CA THR A 340 -33.45 1.48 8.86
C THR A 340 -32.15 1.82 8.18
N ALA A 341 -31.92 3.12 7.93
CA ALA A 341 -30.65 3.64 7.45
C ALA A 341 -29.45 3.10 8.27
N PRO A 342 -28.26 3.01 7.66
CA PRO A 342 -27.07 2.51 8.34
C PRO A 342 -26.81 3.31 9.63
N PRO A 343 -26.35 2.65 10.71
CA PRO A 343 -26.11 3.31 11.99
C PRO A 343 -25.04 4.40 11.86
N SER A 344 -25.10 5.40 12.74
CA SER A 344 -24.07 6.45 12.79
C SER A 344 -22.69 5.85 13.02
N GLY A 345 -21.70 6.24 12.23
CA GLY A 345 -20.33 5.71 12.29
C GLY A 345 -20.07 4.51 11.38
N TYR A 346 -21.11 3.94 10.77
CA TYR A 346 -20.99 2.81 9.84
C TYR A 346 -19.96 3.08 8.71
N GLN A 347 -20.06 4.24 8.05
CA GLN A 347 -19.16 4.62 6.96
C GLN A 347 -17.67 4.56 7.36
N SER A 348 -17.31 5.07 8.55
CA SER A 348 -15.92 4.98 9.02
C SER A 348 -15.48 3.53 9.25
N THR A 349 -16.38 2.69 9.74
CA THR A 349 -16.05 1.31 10.06
C THR A 349 -15.92 0.45 8.81
N ILE A 350 -16.82 0.57 7.83
CA ILE A 350 -16.70 -0.17 6.59
C ILE A 350 -15.46 0.25 5.79
N ILE A 351 -15.16 1.56 5.73
CA ILE A 351 -13.93 2.07 5.09
C ILE A 351 -12.68 1.45 5.71
N GLY A 352 -12.59 1.42 7.04
CA GLY A 352 -11.42 0.83 7.67
C GLY A 352 -11.42 -0.71 7.61
N THR A 353 -12.57 -1.36 7.46
CA THR A 353 -12.66 -2.82 7.19
C THR A 353 -11.99 -3.14 5.87
N TYR A 354 -12.35 -2.42 4.79
CA TYR A 354 -11.68 -2.57 3.49
C TYR A 354 -10.18 -2.31 3.61
N ARG A 355 -9.77 -1.20 4.21
CA ARG A 355 -8.34 -0.86 4.36
C ARG A 355 -7.55 -1.88 5.16
N MET A 356 -8.10 -2.38 6.27
CA MET A 356 -7.41 -3.35 7.12
C MET A 356 -7.27 -4.69 6.42
N LEU A 357 -8.34 -5.15 5.75
CA LEU A 357 -8.31 -6.41 5.03
C LEU A 357 -7.42 -6.33 3.77
N ASP A 358 -7.34 -5.17 3.12
CA ASP A 358 -6.42 -4.91 2.01
C ASP A 358 -4.94 -4.79 2.46
N ASP A 359 -4.70 -4.50 3.74
CA ASP A 359 -3.36 -4.44 4.34
C ASP A 359 -2.81 -5.82 4.69
N LEU A 360 -3.63 -6.88 4.61
CA LEU A 360 -3.17 -8.24 4.90
C LEU A 360 -2.25 -8.74 3.78
N THR A 361 -1.14 -9.35 4.18
CA THR A 361 -0.27 -10.07 3.25
C THR A 361 -0.20 -11.54 3.59
N VAL A 362 -0.08 -12.38 2.57
CA VAL A 362 -0.02 -13.83 2.71
C VAL A 362 1.24 -14.35 2.05
N GLN A 363 1.97 -15.17 2.78
CA GLN A 363 3.09 -15.93 2.27
C GLN A 363 2.78 -17.42 2.33
N VAL A 364 2.88 -18.11 1.20
CA VAL A 364 2.77 -19.57 1.10
C VAL A 364 4.13 -20.14 0.73
N SER A 365 4.74 -20.89 1.65
CA SER A 365 6.04 -21.52 1.42
C SER A 365 6.15 -22.82 2.22
N ASN A 366 6.85 -23.81 1.66
CA ASN A 366 7.13 -25.10 2.33
C ASN A 366 5.89 -25.83 2.90
N GLY A 367 4.73 -25.69 2.24
CA GLY A 367 3.47 -26.30 2.70
C GLY A 367 2.84 -25.58 3.90
N GLU A 368 3.30 -24.38 4.23
CA GLU A 368 2.75 -23.52 5.28
C GLU A 368 2.24 -22.21 4.67
N MET A 369 1.19 -21.66 5.28
CA MET A 369 0.67 -20.34 4.97
C MET A 369 0.82 -19.45 6.20
N THR A 370 1.43 -18.30 6.00
CA THR A 370 1.57 -17.23 7.00
C THR A 370 0.81 -16.01 6.53
N VAL A 371 -0.13 -15.53 7.33
CA VAL A 371 -0.86 -14.28 7.11
C VAL A 371 -0.29 -13.25 8.07
N GLN A 372 0.18 -12.12 7.53
CA GLN A 372 0.59 -10.97 8.31
C GLN A 372 -0.59 -10.02 8.44
N VAL A 373 -0.95 -9.73 9.68
CA VAL A 373 -2.04 -8.81 10.05
C VAL A 373 -1.44 -7.62 10.82
N PRO A 374 -2.00 -6.40 10.73
CA PRO A 374 -1.53 -5.27 11.51
C PRO A 374 -1.81 -5.49 13.01
N GLY A 375 -0.91 -5.02 13.87
CA GLY A 375 -1.22 -4.92 15.30
C GLY A 375 -2.18 -3.77 15.60
N LEU A 376 -3.20 -4.05 16.40
CA LEU A 376 -4.19 -3.07 16.83
C LEU A 376 -4.04 -2.79 18.33
N PRO A 377 -4.00 -1.51 18.76
CA PRO A 377 -3.90 -1.20 20.17
C PRO A 377 -5.25 -1.46 20.87
N ASP A 378 -5.21 -1.81 22.15
CA ASP A 378 -6.40 -2.00 23.00
C ASP A 378 -7.30 -0.76 23.10
N THR A 379 -6.75 0.42 22.84
CA THR A 379 -7.47 1.70 22.77
C THR A 379 -8.15 1.95 21.43
N SER A 380 -7.87 1.13 20.41
CA SER A 380 -8.65 1.19 19.19
C SER A 380 -10.03 0.61 19.46
N ASN A 381 -11.07 1.25 18.96
CA ASN A 381 -12.41 0.65 18.93
C ASN A 381 -12.48 -0.57 17.98
N TRP A 382 -11.34 -1.12 17.57
CA TRP A 382 -11.19 -1.97 16.41
C TRP A 382 -10.52 -3.24 16.87
N ALA A 383 -11.11 -4.38 16.57
CA ALA A 383 -10.50 -5.66 16.87
C ALA A 383 -10.64 -6.59 15.68
N PHE A 384 -9.68 -7.48 15.58
CA PHE A 384 -9.79 -8.65 14.75
C PHE A 384 -9.69 -9.93 15.57
N GLY A 385 -10.44 -10.93 15.12
CA GLY A 385 -10.33 -12.30 15.56
C GLY A 385 -9.82 -13.15 14.41
N SER A 386 -9.08 -14.21 14.72
CA SER A 386 -8.67 -15.18 13.71
C SER A 386 -8.68 -16.59 14.24
N TRP A 387 -9.15 -17.53 13.43
CA TRP A 387 -9.17 -18.96 13.77
C TRP A 387 -9.11 -19.80 12.49
N LEU A 388 -8.89 -21.10 12.66
CA LEU A 388 -8.91 -22.05 11.54
C LEU A 388 -10.33 -22.57 11.33
N TYR A 389 -10.76 -22.70 10.07
CA TYR A 389 -12.08 -23.25 9.74
C TYR A 389 -12.26 -24.68 10.29
N SER A 390 -11.17 -25.47 10.35
CA SER A 390 -11.20 -26.85 10.86
C SER A 390 -11.27 -26.96 12.39
N GLY A 391 -11.11 -25.86 13.13
CA GLY A 391 -10.99 -25.89 14.60
C GLY A 391 -9.64 -26.41 15.11
N ASP A 392 -8.68 -26.66 14.21
CA ASP A 392 -7.30 -27.00 14.57
C ASP A 392 -6.58 -25.82 15.26
N SER A 393 -5.38 -26.07 15.78
CA SER A 393 -4.58 -25.02 16.40
C SER A 393 -3.98 -24.05 15.36
N LEU A 394 -4.34 -22.78 15.48
CA LEU A 394 -3.67 -21.65 14.84
C LEU A 394 -2.37 -21.34 15.61
N ASN A 395 -1.27 -21.07 14.88
CA ASN A 395 -0.08 -20.52 15.51
C ASN A 395 -0.01 -19.02 15.25
N TYR A 396 0.42 -18.25 16.24
CA TYR A 396 0.64 -16.82 16.09
C TYR A 396 1.98 -16.38 16.68
N SER A 397 2.49 -15.25 16.20
CA SER A 397 3.74 -14.64 16.66
C SER A 397 3.57 -13.12 16.80
N LEU A 398 4.10 -12.59 17.90
CA LEU A 398 4.10 -11.16 18.24
C LEU A 398 5.49 -10.51 18.06
N ASP A 399 6.48 -11.30 17.65
CA ASP A 399 7.90 -10.92 17.58
C ASP A 399 8.50 -11.28 16.20
N ASN A 400 7.69 -11.07 15.17
CA ASN A 400 8.03 -11.28 13.75
C ASN A 400 8.55 -12.70 13.45
N GLY A 401 7.95 -13.70 14.08
CA GLY A 401 8.22 -15.12 13.85
C GLY A 401 9.33 -15.71 14.72
N SER A 402 9.90 -14.94 15.65
CA SER A 402 10.98 -15.43 16.54
C SER A 402 10.45 -16.47 17.53
N THR A 403 9.25 -16.26 18.06
CA THR A 403 8.51 -17.22 18.88
C THR A 403 7.11 -17.45 18.32
N TRP A 404 6.60 -18.68 18.52
CA TRP A 404 5.28 -19.09 18.06
C TRP A 404 4.47 -19.66 19.21
N MET A 405 3.26 -19.15 19.39
CA MET A 405 2.29 -19.63 20.36
C MET A 405 1.14 -20.31 19.64
N SER A 406 0.55 -21.33 20.28
CA SER A 406 -0.54 -22.12 19.70
C SER A 406 -1.85 -21.79 20.41
N THR A 407 -2.93 -21.58 19.64
CA THR A 407 -4.27 -21.26 20.14
C THR A 407 -5.33 -21.82 19.19
N SER A 408 -6.55 -22.04 19.66
CA SER A 408 -7.69 -22.31 18.77
C SER A 408 -8.20 -21.03 18.09
N ARG A 409 -7.99 -19.88 18.72
CA ARG A 409 -8.39 -18.55 18.24
C ARG A 409 -7.40 -17.48 18.70
N TYR A 410 -6.98 -16.64 17.78
CA TYR A 410 -6.30 -15.39 18.05
C TYR A 410 -7.35 -14.29 18.26
N ASP A 411 -7.19 -13.49 19.31
CA ASP A 411 -8.06 -12.35 19.61
C ASP A 411 -7.19 -11.14 19.98
N SER A 412 -7.25 -10.10 19.15
CA SER A 412 -6.48 -8.87 19.36
C SER A 412 -6.93 -8.05 20.57
N ASN A 413 -8.08 -8.35 21.19
CA ASN A 413 -8.48 -7.72 22.45
C ASN A 413 -7.91 -8.41 23.69
N ASN A 414 -7.27 -9.57 23.53
CA ASN A 414 -6.75 -10.33 24.64
C ASN A 414 -5.29 -9.92 24.90
N ASP A 415 -5.02 -9.31 26.05
CA ASP A 415 -3.67 -8.93 26.48
C ASP A 415 -2.65 -10.06 26.38
N SER A 416 -3.04 -11.29 26.69
CA SER A 416 -2.15 -12.47 26.58
C SER A 416 -1.83 -12.87 25.14
N MET A 417 -2.55 -12.33 24.17
CA MET A 417 -2.37 -12.56 22.74
C MET A 417 -1.88 -11.29 22.01
N GLY A 418 -1.43 -10.26 22.72
CA GLY A 418 -0.87 -9.05 22.12
C GLY A 418 -1.82 -7.86 22.05
N GLY A 419 -3.04 -8.00 22.57
CA GLY A 419 -3.96 -6.88 22.79
C GLY A 419 -3.46 -5.96 23.89
N THR A 420 -2.57 -5.03 23.57
CA THR A 420 -2.00 -4.12 24.55
C THR A 420 -2.07 -2.70 24.03
N SER A 421 -1.92 -1.71 24.91
CA SER A 421 -1.79 -0.29 24.52
C SER A 421 -0.64 0.02 23.56
N THR A 422 0.34 -0.89 23.45
CA THR A 422 1.46 -0.80 22.52
C THR A 422 1.66 -2.16 21.83
N PRO A 423 0.77 -2.55 20.90
CA PRO A 423 0.89 -3.82 20.21
C PRO A 423 2.14 -3.84 19.33
N PRO A 424 2.65 -5.02 18.93
CA PRO A 424 3.63 -5.09 17.85
C PRO A 424 3.03 -4.50 16.57
N ASP A 425 3.84 -3.93 15.67
CA ASP A 425 3.29 -3.35 14.43
C ASP A 425 2.62 -4.39 13.54
N THR A 426 3.10 -5.64 13.63
CA THR A 426 2.63 -6.78 12.84
C THR A 426 2.49 -8.01 13.72
N ILE A 427 1.47 -8.80 13.41
CA ILE A 427 1.23 -10.11 14.00
C ILE A 427 1.26 -11.12 12.86
N LEU A 428 1.94 -12.24 13.07
CA LEU A 428 1.98 -13.32 12.08
C LEU A 428 1.06 -14.44 12.54
N LEU A 429 0.18 -14.89 11.66
CA LEU A 429 -0.70 -16.03 11.85
C LEU A 429 -0.24 -17.14 10.91
N ARG A 430 0.03 -18.36 11.39
CA ARG A 430 0.54 -19.47 10.57
C ARG A 430 -0.27 -20.74 10.72
N THR A 431 -0.48 -21.43 9.59
CA THR A 431 -1.07 -22.77 9.55
C THR A 431 -0.41 -23.68 8.52
N LYS A 432 -0.42 -25.00 8.80
CA LYS A 432 -0.10 -26.07 7.83
C LYS A 432 -1.34 -26.59 7.11
N HIS A 433 -2.53 -26.21 7.56
CA HIS A 433 -3.81 -26.68 7.02
C HIS A 433 -4.23 -25.78 5.85
N LEU A 434 -3.45 -25.78 4.77
CA LEU A 434 -3.61 -24.85 3.64
C LEU A 434 -5.04 -24.83 3.07
N GLN A 435 -5.68 -25.99 2.95
CA GLN A 435 -7.04 -26.10 2.42
C GLN A 435 -8.10 -25.59 3.39
N SER A 436 -7.93 -25.85 4.70
CA SER A 436 -8.83 -25.32 5.73
C SER A 436 -8.66 -23.81 5.89
N GLY A 437 -7.48 -23.28 5.59
CA GLY A 437 -7.22 -21.85 5.58
C GLY A 437 -7.24 -21.17 6.95
N ILE A 438 -7.14 -19.84 6.93
CA ILE A 438 -7.27 -18.96 8.10
C ILE A 438 -8.47 -18.05 7.84
N ILE A 439 -9.34 -17.89 8.83
CA ILE A 439 -10.35 -16.84 8.82
C ILE A 439 -9.80 -15.64 9.59
N VAL A 440 -9.90 -14.46 8.98
CA VAL A 440 -9.61 -13.18 9.62
C VAL A 440 -10.90 -12.37 9.61
N GLU A 441 -11.48 -12.17 10.78
CA GLU A 441 -12.65 -11.30 10.98
C GLU A 441 -12.23 -9.99 11.59
N PHE A 442 -12.96 -8.95 11.22
CA PHE A 442 -12.75 -7.61 11.69
C PHE A 442 -14.07 -6.99 12.13
N GLY A 443 -14.05 -6.37 13.29
CA GLY A 443 -15.21 -5.74 13.87
C GLY A 443 -14.82 -4.53 14.68
N ASP A 444 -15.75 -3.59 14.75
CA ASP A 444 -15.75 -2.60 15.82
C ASP A 444 -16.10 -3.35 17.11
N VAL A 445 -15.48 -2.94 18.21
CA VAL A 445 -15.85 -3.35 19.57
C VAL A 445 -16.50 -2.15 20.26
N PRO A 446 -17.63 -1.57 19.77
CA PRO A 446 -18.30 -0.59 20.59
C PRO A 446 -18.82 -1.33 21.83
N ALA A 447 -19.10 -0.57 22.90
CA ALA A 447 -19.52 -1.02 24.23
C ALA A 447 -20.81 -1.88 24.31
N TYR A 448 -21.24 -2.51 23.22
CA TYR A 448 -22.27 -3.53 23.18
C TYR A 448 -21.72 -4.85 23.71
N GLU A 449 -22.54 -5.58 24.48
CA GLU A 449 -22.19 -6.87 25.08
C GLU A 449 -21.90 -7.98 24.05
N VAL A 450 -22.09 -7.72 22.75
CA VAL A 450 -21.85 -8.65 21.64
C VAL A 450 -21.03 -7.95 20.54
N PRO A 451 -19.85 -8.46 20.17
CA PRO A 451 -19.06 -7.94 19.06
C PRO A 451 -19.87 -8.03 17.76
N VAL A 452 -19.98 -6.91 17.03
CA VAL A 452 -20.55 -6.91 15.69
C VAL A 452 -19.38 -7.01 14.71
N TYR A 453 -19.10 -8.22 14.23
CA TYR A 453 -18.15 -8.41 13.14
C TYR A 453 -18.76 -7.82 11.88
N GLN A 454 -18.04 -6.89 11.26
CA GLN A 454 -18.53 -6.12 10.11
C GLN A 454 -17.98 -6.66 8.79
N GLY A 455 -16.89 -7.43 8.84
CA GLY A 455 -16.38 -8.14 7.69
C GLY A 455 -15.40 -9.24 8.09
N GLY A 456 -15.18 -10.17 7.18
CA GLY A 456 -14.14 -11.16 7.34
C GLY A 456 -13.78 -11.81 6.02
N VAL A 457 -12.58 -12.39 5.98
CA VAL A 457 -12.10 -13.18 4.85
C VAL A 457 -11.68 -14.56 5.31
N HIS A 458 -12.02 -15.56 4.50
CA HIS A 458 -11.44 -16.89 4.57
C HIS A 458 -10.35 -16.98 3.51
N ILE A 459 -9.12 -17.16 3.98
CA ILE A 459 -7.92 -17.26 3.16
C ILE A 459 -7.50 -18.72 3.14
N SER A 460 -7.50 -19.37 1.98
CA SER A 460 -7.07 -20.76 1.82
C SER A 460 -6.14 -20.92 0.62
N TYR A 461 -5.48 -22.07 0.52
CA TYR A 461 -4.58 -22.36 -0.59
C TYR A 461 -4.69 -23.82 -1.03
N THR A 462 -4.79 -24.04 -2.34
CA THR A 462 -4.69 -25.37 -2.95
C THR A 462 -3.65 -25.37 -4.07
N PRO A 463 -2.89 -26.48 -4.28
CA PRO A 463 -1.94 -26.55 -5.38
C PRO A 463 -2.56 -26.35 -6.77
N SER A 464 -3.85 -26.65 -6.94
CA SER A 464 -4.56 -26.55 -8.22
C SER A 464 -5.14 -25.16 -8.50
N GLN A 465 -5.53 -24.41 -7.48
CA GLN A 465 -6.19 -23.11 -7.62
C GLN A 465 -5.32 -21.94 -7.17
N GLY A 466 -4.24 -22.19 -6.44
CA GLY A 466 -3.46 -21.15 -5.78
C GLY A 466 -4.15 -20.65 -4.51
N LEU A 467 -3.97 -19.36 -4.21
CA LEU A 467 -4.65 -18.68 -3.12
C LEU A 467 -6.13 -18.50 -3.46
N VAL A 468 -7.01 -18.75 -2.51
CA VAL A 468 -8.44 -18.50 -2.62
C VAL A 468 -8.84 -17.62 -1.45
N VAL A 469 -9.45 -16.48 -1.75
CA VAL A 469 -9.94 -15.52 -0.75
C VAL A 469 -11.44 -15.40 -0.91
N THR A 470 -12.17 -15.78 0.12
CA THR A 470 -13.64 -15.73 0.12
C THR A 470 -14.09 -14.76 1.19
N ARG A 471 -15.02 -13.86 0.83
CA ARG A 471 -15.68 -13.01 1.83
C ARG A 471 -16.55 -13.88 2.73
N MET A 472 -16.39 -13.71 4.04
CA MET A 472 -17.27 -14.30 5.02
C MET A 472 -18.50 -13.40 5.17
N MET A 473 -19.67 -13.96 4.92
CA MET A 473 -20.94 -13.32 5.29
C MET A 473 -21.03 -13.39 6.81
N THR A 474 -21.11 -12.25 7.48
CA THR A 474 -21.33 -12.24 8.92
C THR A 474 -22.80 -12.63 9.14
N ALA A 475 -23.02 -13.75 9.84
CA ALA A 475 -24.37 -14.23 10.09
C ALA A 475 -25.14 -13.16 10.89
N ASN A 476 -26.32 -12.76 10.39
CA ASN A 476 -27.19 -11.75 10.99
C ASN A 476 -27.20 -11.87 12.52
N VAL A 477 -26.77 -10.79 13.17
CA VAL A 477 -26.85 -10.61 14.62
C VAL A 477 -28.32 -10.38 14.97
N ASN A 478 -29.09 -11.47 15.13
CA ASN A 478 -30.44 -11.43 15.70
C ASN A 478 -30.42 -11.95 17.13
#